data_AF-A0A7Y6ZSK7-F1
#
_entry.id   AF-A0A7Y6ZSK7-F1
#
_cell.length_a   1.000
_cell.length_b   1.000
_cell.length_c   1.000
_cell.angle_alpha   90.00
_cell.angle_beta   90.00
_cell.angle_gamma   90.00
#
_symmetry.space_group_name_H-M   'P 1'
#
loop_
_entity.id
_entity.type
_entity.pdbx_description
1 polymer ?
#
loop_
_entity_poly.entity_id
_entity_poly.type
_entity_poly.pdbx_seq_one_letter_code
_entity_poly.pdbx_strand_id
1 'polypeptide(L)'
;MKTQYFTVIGLVLIAMLSGCANQPASHQAPKADSAVPPLTAEERLAIRTLLANYPQHKEAINAWRANQDGVERLLVLEDEFKVLISQLNALAESSESASTGSNKPVQTGSAPIPPKMAQVQKPGSNMAANSVSEDNTDSDTGSDTTETISGQYGVQLAAMGEKQTLVVLWQQLATQAPAIFSAKIPRYQQVMVNGNAIFRLKTGLFATREGADEMCRQIRALQRVCIVTQYDGSEQALTD
;
A
#
# COMPACT_ATOMS: atom_id res chain seq x y z
N MET A 1 -0.48 36.60 -40.47
CA MET A 1 0.44 35.45 -40.53
C MET A 1 -0.04 34.36 -39.56
N LYS A 2 -0.97 33.50 -39.95
CA LYS A 2 -1.35 32.27 -39.19
C LYS A 2 -2.24 31.31 -39.98
N THR A 3 -2.82 31.78 -41.09
CA THR A 3 -3.73 30.98 -41.95
C THR A 3 -3.05 30.20 -43.08
N GLN A 4 -1.73 30.35 -43.28
CA GLN A 4 -1.02 29.65 -44.36
C GLN A 4 -0.31 28.35 -43.94
N TYR A 5 -0.11 28.11 -42.65
CA TYR A 5 0.52 26.87 -42.17
C TYR A 5 -0.46 25.69 -42.09
N PHE A 6 -1.76 25.96 -41.88
CA PHE A 6 -2.79 24.92 -41.82
C PHE A 6 -3.04 24.24 -43.17
N THR A 7 -2.90 24.98 -44.27
CA THR A 7 -3.10 24.46 -45.63
C THR A 7 -1.92 23.62 -46.12
N VAL A 8 -0.70 23.90 -45.65
CA VAL A 8 0.50 23.13 -46.03
C VAL A 8 0.59 21.81 -45.26
N ILE A 9 0.18 21.78 -43.98
CA ILE A 9 0.18 20.54 -43.18
C ILE A 9 -0.91 19.56 -43.64
N GLY A 10 -2.05 20.06 -44.13
CA GLY A 10 -3.11 19.22 -44.73
C GLY A 10 -2.68 18.53 -46.03
N LEU A 11 -1.75 19.12 -46.79
CA LEU A 11 -1.29 18.58 -48.08
C LEU A 11 -0.16 17.54 -47.92
N VAL A 12 0.61 17.59 -46.83
CA VAL A 12 1.66 16.60 -46.53
C VAL A 12 1.08 15.29 -45.96
N LEU A 13 -0.10 15.33 -45.34
CA LEU A 13 -0.78 14.15 -44.80
C LEU A 13 -1.47 13.26 -45.86
N ILE A 14 -1.69 13.76 -47.07
CA ILE A 14 -2.36 13.00 -48.15
C ILE A 14 -1.36 12.24 -49.05
N ALA A 15 -0.05 12.52 -48.95
CA ALA A 15 0.97 11.92 -49.80
C ALA A 15 1.59 10.60 -49.26
N MET A 16 1.10 10.06 -48.14
CA MET A 16 1.60 8.80 -47.54
C MET A 16 0.68 7.58 -47.77
N LEU A 17 -0.37 7.71 -48.58
CA LEU A 17 -1.35 6.64 -48.84
C LEU A 17 -1.27 6.03 -50.26
N SER A 18 -0.15 6.17 -50.96
CA SER A 18 0.02 5.56 -52.30
C SER A 18 1.43 5.02 -52.49
N GLY A 19 1.65 3.80 -51.97
CA GLY A 19 2.92 3.10 -52.01
C GLY A 19 2.77 1.57 -52.08
N CYS A 20 1.88 1.05 -52.94
CA CYS A 20 2.01 -0.29 -53.49
C CYS A 20 1.82 -0.20 -55.01
N ALA A 21 2.88 0.21 -55.72
CA ALA A 21 2.95 0.12 -57.17
C ALA A 21 3.76 -1.14 -57.56
N ASN A 22 3.04 -2.11 -58.09
CA ASN A 22 3.43 -3.13 -59.07
C ASN A 22 4.82 -3.78 -58.99
N GLN A 23 4.85 -5.00 -58.45
CA GLN A 23 5.70 -6.07 -58.95
C GLN A 23 4.93 -6.79 -60.09
N PRO A 24 5.50 -6.98 -61.29
CA PRO A 24 4.83 -7.76 -62.32
C PRO A 24 4.71 -9.22 -61.88
N ALA A 25 3.51 -9.76 -62.06
CA ALA A 25 3.17 -11.14 -61.83
C ALA A 25 4.05 -12.08 -62.65
N SER A 26 4.85 -12.91 -61.97
CA SER A 26 5.08 -14.29 -62.41
C SER A 26 4.25 -15.18 -61.49
N HIS A 27 3.30 -15.89 -62.10
CA HIS A 27 2.25 -16.69 -61.50
C HIS A 27 2.64 -17.52 -60.27
N GLN A 28 1.92 -17.31 -59.16
CA GLN A 28 1.35 -18.42 -58.41
C GLN A 28 0.16 -17.94 -57.57
N ALA A 29 -0.94 -18.67 -57.67
CA ALA A 29 -2.22 -18.39 -57.02
C ALA A 29 -2.08 -18.36 -55.49
N PRO A 30 -2.77 -17.45 -54.77
CA PRO A 30 -2.74 -17.43 -53.31
C PRO A 30 -3.54 -18.64 -52.79
N LYS A 31 -2.83 -19.63 -52.25
CA LYS A 31 -3.45 -20.62 -51.36
C LYS A 31 -3.77 -19.92 -50.04
N ALA A 32 -5.03 -20.05 -49.63
CA ALA A 32 -5.46 -19.73 -48.28
C ALA A 32 -4.75 -20.67 -47.30
N ASP A 33 -3.75 -20.19 -46.59
CA ASP A 33 -3.16 -20.89 -45.46
C ASP A 33 -2.84 -19.86 -44.36
N SER A 34 -3.79 -19.68 -43.45
CA SER A 34 -3.57 -19.07 -42.13
C SER A 34 -2.70 -20.01 -41.29
N ALA A 35 -1.43 -20.15 -41.63
CA ALA A 35 -0.49 -20.98 -40.90
C ALA A 35 0.33 -20.09 -39.96
N VAL A 36 -0.09 -20.04 -38.69
CA VAL A 36 0.83 -19.69 -37.59
C VAL A 36 2.07 -20.58 -37.77
N PRO A 37 3.30 -20.02 -37.82
CA PRO A 37 4.50 -20.83 -38.00
C PRO A 37 4.54 -21.91 -36.91
N PRO A 38 4.80 -23.18 -37.28
CA PRO A 38 4.83 -24.25 -36.29
C PRO A 38 5.93 -23.96 -35.27
N LEU A 39 5.58 -23.95 -33.99
CA LEU A 39 6.54 -23.78 -32.90
C LEU A 39 7.73 -24.72 -33.09
N THR A 40 8.93 -24.18 -32.92
CA THR A 40 10.18 -24.95 -32.98
C THR A 40 10.20 -26.02 -31.89
N ALA A 41 11.00 -27.07 -32.09
CA ALA A 41 11.10 -28.16 -31.12
C ALA A 41 11.59 -27.68 -29.73
N GLU A 42 12.45 -26.66 -29.72
CA GLU A 42 12.95 -26.01 -28.51
C GLU A 42 11.85 -25.26 -27.76
N GLU A 43 11.06 -24.44 -28.45
CA GLU A 43 9.93 -23.72 -27.83
C GLU A 43 8.89 -24.68 -27.25
N ARG A 44 8.63 -25.80 -27.93
CA ARG A 44 7.72 -26.85 -27.42
C ARG A 44 8.25 -27.50 -26.15
N LEU A 45 9.57 -27.73 -26.07
CA LEU A 45 10.20 -28.25 -24.87
C LEU A 45 10.10 -27.24 -23.71
N ALA A 46 10.41 -25.98 -23.97
CA ALA A 46 10.34 -24.91 -22.97
C ALA A 46 8.93 -24.76 -22.37
N ILE A 47 7.89 -24.77 -23.22
CA ILE A 47 6.49 -24.70 -22.77
C ILE A 47 6.11 -25.92 -21.92
N ARG A 48 6.52 -27.13 -22.35
CA ARG A 48 6.26 -28.35 -21.57
C ARG A 48 6.91 -28.32 -20.20
N THR A 49 8.18 -27.89 -20.13
CA THR A 49 8.90 -27.75 -18.87
C THR A 49 8.23 -26.71 -17.95
N LEU A 50 7.79 -25.58 -18.51
CA LEU A 50 7.08 -24.56 -17.76
C LEU A 50 5.76 -25.08 -17.18
N LEU A 51 4.98 -25.83 -17.97
CA LEU A 51 3.74 -26.46 -17.51
C LEU A 51 3.98 -27.53 -16.45
N ALA A 52 5.05 -28.32 -16.57
CA ALA A 52 5.42 -29.33 -15.59
C ALA A 52 5.81 -28.72 -14.23
N ASN A 53 6.45 -27.55 -14.25
CA ASN A 53 6.89 -26.84 -13.03
C ASN A 53 5.81 -25.95 -12.41
N TYR A 54 4.74 -25.64 -13.15
CA TYR A 54 3.64 -24.79 -12.67
C TYR A 54 3.00 -25.24 -11.35
N PRO A 55 2.71 -26.55 -11.12
CA PRO A 55 2.14 -27.02 -9.85
C PRO A 55 3.05 -26.75 -8.65
N GLN A 56 4.36 -26.99 -8.80
CA GLN A 56 5.34 -26.75 -7.74
C GLN A 56 5.39 -25.27 -7.34
N HIS A 57 5.39 -24.35 -8.32
CA HIS A 57 5.34 -22.92 -8.04
C HIS A 57 4.05 -22.52 -7.33
N LYS A 58 2.91 -23.10 -7.73
CA LYS A 58 1.61 -22.85 -7.10
C LYS A 58 1.61 -23.33 -5.64
N GLU A 59 2.16 -24.50 -5.36
CA GLU A 59 2.29 -25.03 -4.00
C GLU A 59 3.19 -24.16 -3.13
N ALA A 60 4.34 -23.72 -3.65
CA ALA A 60 5.23 -22.81 -2.94
C ALA A 60 4.54 -21.48 -2.57
N ILE A 61 3.77 -20.89 -3.49
CA ILE A 61 3.00 -19.66 -3.22
C ILE A 61 1.94 -19.90 -2.13
N ASN A 62 1.24 -21.04 -2.19
CA ASN A 62 0.22 -21.39 -1.20
C ASN A 62 0.84 -21.64 0.18
N ALA A 63 1.99 -22.31 0.23
CA ALA A 63 2.73 -22.54 1.46
C ALA A 63 3.18 -21.21 2.11
N TRP A 64 3.69 -20.27 1.31
CA TRP A 64 4.01 -18.92 1.81
C TRP A 64 2.77 -18.18 2.33
N ARG A 65 1.65 -18.20 1.58
CA ARG A 65 0.39 -17.58 2.04
C ARG A 65 -0.14 -18.19 3.34
N ALA A 66 -0.04 -19.50 3.50
CA ALA A 66 -0.49 -20.18 4.71
C ALA A 66 0.28 -19.73 5.97
N ASN A 67 1.48 -19.14 5.79
CA ASN A 67 2.30 -18.61 6.87
C ASN A 67 2.20 -17.07 7.01
N GLN A 68 1.35 -16.40 6.22
CA GLN A 68 1.19 -14.94 6.26
C GLN A 68 0.79 -14.46 7.66
N ASP A 69 -0.18 -15.12 8.29
CA ASP A 69 -0.65 -14.79 9.65
C ASP A 69 0.45 -15.00 10.70
N GLY A 70 1.32 -16.00 10.47
CA GLY A 70 2.49 -16.25 11.32
C GLY A 70 3.48 -15.10 11.28
N VAL A 71 3.72 -14.53 10.09
CA VAL A 71 4.57 -13.34 9.92
C VAL A 71 3.95 -12.12 10.59
N GLU A 72 2.63 -11.92 10.48
CA GLU A 72 1.92 -10.83 11.15
C GLU A 72 2.06 -10.94 12.68
N ARG A 73 1.91 -12.14 13.24
CA ARG A 73 2.14 -12.38 14.66
C ARG A 73 3.57 -12.05 15.09
N LEU A 74 4.58 -12.36 14.26
CA LEU A 74 5.97 -12.02 14.55
C LEU A 74 6.20 -10.50 14.56
N LEU A 75 5.54 -9.76 13.67
CA LEU A 75 5.63 -8.30 13.63
C LEU A 75 5.01 -7.63 14.86
N VAL A 76 3.87 -8.14 15.35
CA VAL A 76 3.26 -7.67 16.61
C VAL A 76 4.19 -7.94 17.80
N LEU A 77 4.78 -9.15 17.85
CA LEU A 77 5.74 -9.48 18.91
C LEU A 77 6.98 -8.58 18.89
N GLU A 78 7.46 -8.16 17.71
CA GLU A 78 8.58 -7.22 17.62
C GLU A 78 8.28 -5.88 18.32
N ASP A 79 7.05 -5.37 18.17
CA ASP A 79 6.62 -4.14 18.83
C ASP A 79 6.53 -4.32 20.35
N GLU A 80 5.96 -5.44 20.81
CA GLU A 80 5.93 -5.80 22.23
C GLU A 80 7.34 -5.93 22.83
N PHE A 81 8.29 -6.54 22.11
CA PHE A 81 9.67 -6.64 22.56
C PHE A 81 10.36 -5.28 22.67
N LYS A 82 10.11 -4.33 21.76
CA LYS A 82 10.66 -2.96 21.85
C LYS A 82 10.18 -2.23 23.10
N VAL A 83 8.90 -2.38 23.42
CA VAL A 83 8.34 -1.83 24.66
C VAL A 83 8.99 -2.46 25.88
N LEU A 84 9.16 -3.79 25.90
CA LEU A 84 9.78 -4.48 27.02
C LEU A 84 11.23 -4.06 27.26
N ILE A 85 12.01 -3.85 26.18
CA ILE A 85 13.38 -3.33 26.25
C ILE A 85 13.39 -1.91 26.85
N SER A 86 12.45 -1.05 26.46
CA SER A 86 12.37 0.31 27.01
C SER A 86 12.10 0.32 28.52
N GLN A 87 11.23 -0.57 29.00
CA GLN A 87 10.91 -0.70 30.42
C GLN A 87 12.09 -1.26 31.22
N LEU A 88 12.82 -2.23 30.67
CA LEU A 88 14.02 -2.77 31.30
C LEU A 88 15.12 -1.71 31.43
N ASN A 89 15.35 -0.90 30.40
CA ASN A 89 16.30 0.21 30.45
C ASN A 89 15.87 1.26 31.48
N ALA A 90 14.60 1.65 31.49
CA ALA A 90 14.06 2.59 32.47
C ALA A 90 14.20 2.06 33.91
N LEU A 91 13.99 0.75 34.13
CA LEU A 91 14.17 0.14 35.45
C LEU A 91 15.64 0.12 35.86
N ALA A 92 16.57 -0.19 34.94
CA ALA A 92 18.00 -0.13 35.20
C ALA A 92 18.45 1.29 35.60
N GLU A 93 18.02 2.32 34.86
CA GLU A 93 18.30 3.73 35.16
C GLU A 93 17.69 4.19 36.50
N SER A 94 16.48 3.70 36.84
CA SER A 94 15.84 3.98 38.13
C SER A 94 16.52 3.28 39.31
N SER A 95 17.19 2.15 39.06
CA SER A 95 17.94 1.39 40.07
C SER A 95 19.27 2.07 40.40
N GLU A 96 19.90 2.73 39.42
CA GLU A 96 21.13 3.51 39.63
C GLU A 96 20.87 4.84 40.36
N SER A 97 19.66 5.40 40.23
CA SER A 97 19.27 6.63 40.94
C SER A 97 18.84 6.41 42.40
N ALA A 98 18.66 5.16 42.85
CA ALA A 98 18.19 4.83 44.21
C ALA A 98 19.30 4.45 45.20
N SER A 99 20.57 4.38 44.79
CA SER A 99 21.68 4.03 45.70
C SER A 99 22.57 5.24 46.03
N THR A 100 22.03 6.20 46.80
CA THR A 100 22.86 7.05 47.67
C THR A 100 22.06 7.41 48.93
N GLY A 101 22.38 6.73 50.04
CA GLY A 101 22.18 7.27 51.40
C GLY A 101 21.18 6.56 52.32
N SER A 102 21.59 5.46 52.97
CA SER A 102 21.66 5.31 54.45
C SER A 102 21.48 3.87 54.94
N ASN A 103 22.53 3.37 55.59
CA ASN A 103 22.61 2.14 56.38
C ASN A 103 22.12 2.35 57.82
N LYS A 104 21.21 1.49 58.34
CA LYS A 104 21.30 0.69 59.60
C LYS A 104 19.95 0.03 60.02
N PRO A 105 19.91 -0.99 60.91
CA PRO A 105 19.27 -2.26 60.54
C PRO A 105 18.33 -2.93 61.61
N VAL A 106 17.64 -4.00 61.16
CA VAL A 106 17.06 -5.20 61.85
C VAL A 106 15.93 -5.11 62.91
N GLN A 107 14.82 -5.84 62.67
CA GLN A 107 14.29 -7.03 63.42
C GLN A 107 12.75 -7.11 63.37
N THR A 108 12.14 -8.12 62.70
CA THR A 108 11.79 -9.50 63.13
C THR A 108 10.33 -9.60 63.61
N GLY A 109 9.51 -10.47 62.99
CA GLY A 109 8.18 -10.80 63.50
C GLY A 109 7.29 -11.66 62.59
N SER A 110 7.56 -12.98 62.57
CA SER A 110 6.65 -14.15 62.42
C SER A 110 5.53 -14.23 61.35
N ALA A 111 5.61 -15.30 60.54
CA ALA A 111 4.50 -15.96 59.84
C ALA A 111 3.78 -16.99 60.77
N PRO A 112 2.84 -17.89 60.37
CA PRO A 112 2.18 -18.13 59.06
C PRO A 112 0.67 -18.61 59.09
N ILE A 113 0.14 -18.91 57.88
CA ILE A 113 -0.88 -19.92 57.45
C ILE A 113 -2.44 -19.66 57.47
N PRO A 114 -3.23 -20.30 56.54
CA PRO A 114 -4.41 -19.75 55.85
C PRO A 114 -5.70 -20.60 56.04
N PRO A 115 -6.80 -20.30 55.32
CA PRO A 115 -7.42 -21.28 54.38
C PRO A 115 -8.12 -20.57 53.19
N LYS A 116 -8.79 -21.15 52.18
CA LYS A 116 -8.86 -22.43 51.45
C LYS A 116 -9.94 -22.24 50.36
N MET A 117 -9.60 -22.56 49.10
CA MET A 117 -10.42 -23.08 47.98
C MET A 117 -11.83 -22.50 47.63
N ALA A 118 -11.93 -22.12 46.34
CA ALA A 118 -12.98 -22.44 45.35
C ALA A 118 -14.39 -21.82 45.47
N GLN A 119 -14.85 -21.14 44.41
CA GLN A 119 -15.73 -21.77 43.40
C GLN A 119 -15.94 -20.91 42.14
N VAL A 120 -16.15 -21.65 41.04
CA VAL A 120 -16.47 -21.27 39.66
C VAL A 120 -17.93 -20.82 39.55
N GLN A 121 -18.22 -19.81 38.70
CA GLN A 121 -19.39 -19.80 37.79
C GLN A 121 -19.42 -18.57 36.84
N LYS A 122 -19.47 -18.87 35.53
CA LYS A 122 -20.14 -18.13 34.43
C LYS A 122 -21.22 -19.13 33.92
N PRO A 123 -22.27 -18.80 33.14
CA PRO A 123 -22.62 -17.53 32.46
C PRO A 123 -24.12 -17.14 32.54
N GLY A 124 -24.46 -15.92 32.11
CA GLY A 124 -25.85 -15.49 31.97
C GLY A 124 -25.99 -14.33 30.98
N SER A 125 -26.54 -14.67 29.81
CA SER A 125 -26.99 -13.77 28.74
C SER A 125 -28.07 -12.81 29.25
N ASN A 126 -28.06 -11.54 28.81
CA ASN A 126 -29.27 -10.75 28.66
C ASN A 126 -29.16 -9.88 27.39
N MET A 127 -30.12 -10.13 26.51
CA MET A 127 -30.46 -9.36 25.31
C MET A 127 -31.79 -8.65 25.57
N ALA A 128 -32.10 -7.67 24.71
CA ALA A 128 -33.31 -6.82 24.64
C ALA A 128 -33.20 -5.48 25.42
N ALA A 129 -33.60 -4.32 24.89
CA ALA A 129 -34.15 -3.98 23.57
C ALA A 129 -34.09 -2.44 23.37
N ASN A 130 -33.90 -2.07 22.10
CA ASN A 130 -34.55 -1.01 21.34
C ASN A 130 -35.27 0.14 22.10
N SER A 131 -34.87 1.39 21.82
CA SER A 131 -35.81 2.51 21.80
C SER A 131 -35.45 3.49 20.69
N VAL A 132 -36.43 3.72 19.83
CA VAL A 132 -36.45 4.62 18.68
C VAL A 132 -36.99 5.97 19.13
N SER A 133 -36.43 7.06 18.63
CA SER A 133 -37.08 8.37 18.39
C SER A 133 -36.19 9.08 17.35
N GLU A 134 -36.58 9.20 16.07
CA GLU A 134 -37.45 10.25 15.50
C GLU A 134 -37.02 11.65 15.94
N ASP A 135 -36.28 12.34 15.07
CA ASP A 135 -36.76 13.38 14.16
C ASP A 135 -36.68 14.76 14.82
N ASN A 136 -35.75 15.58 14.32
CA ASN A 136 -35.92 17.02 14.31
C ASN A 136 -35.27 17.59 13.04
N THR A 137 -36.11 18.35 12.36
CA THR A 137 -35.94 18.97 11.06
C THR A 137 -35.31 20.37 11.18
N ASP A 138 -34.42 20.64 10.22
CA ASP A 138 -34.02 21.91 9.59
C ASP A 138 -33.25 23.06 10.27
N SER A 139 -32.44 23.65 9.38
CA SER A 139 -31.99 25.04 9.26
C SER A 139 -30.57 25.42 9.70
N ASP A 140 -29.73 25.47 8.66
CA ASP A 140 -29.07 26.69 8.16
C ASP A 140 -27.77 27.20 8.81
N THR A 141 -26.86 27.55 7.89
CA THR A 141 -25.73 28.47 7.98
C THR A 141 -24.44 28.01 8.66
N GLY A 142 -23.41 27.86 7.82
CA GLY A 142 -22.01 28.12 8.17
C GLY A 142 -21.18 26.87 8.46
N SER A 143 -20.81 26.10 7.42
CA SER A 143 -19.70 25.14 7.56
C SER A 143 -18.45 25.73 6.91
N ASP A 144 -17.74 26.54 7.71
CA ASP A 144 -16.28 26.52 7.71
C ASP A 144 -15.89 25.08 8.10
N THR A 145 -15.72 24.22 7.09
CA THR A 145 -15.36 22.84 7.32
C THR A 145 -13.87 22.81 7.64
N THR A 146 -13.56 23.04 8.92
CA THR A 146 -12.43 22.36 9.53
C THR A 146 -12.78 20.86 9.48
N GLU A 147 -12.50 20.23 8.33
CA GLU A 147 -12.68 18.79 8.15
C GLU A 147 -11.91 18.11 9.28
N THR A 148 -12.67 17.54 10.22
CA THR A 148 -12.12 16.66 11.23
C THR A 148 -11.56 15.47 10.47
N ILE A 149 -10.24 15.46 10.28
CA ILE A 149 -9.54 14.45 9.49
C ILE A 149 -9.74 13.10 10.17
N SER A 150 -10.62 12.27 9.60
CA SER A 150 -10.74 10.86 9.95
C SER A 150 -10.52 10.01 8.69
N GLY A 151 -9.36 10.18 8.06
CA GLY A 151 -8.84 9.26 7.05
C GLY A 151 -7.70 8.45 7.64
N GLN A 152 -7.87 7.14 7.79
CA GLN A 152 -6.86 6.24 8.38
C GLN A 152 -5.96 5.58 7.32
N TYR A 153 -6.37 5.64 6.05
CA TYR A 153 -5.72 4.91 4.97
C TYR A 153 -5.21 5.84 3.88
N GLY A 154 -4.10 5.45 3.28
CA GLY A 154 -3.47 6.13 2.17
C GLY A 154 -2.92 5.14 1.15
N VAL A 155 -2.43 5.69 0.06
CA VAL A 155 -1.80 4.96 -1.01
C VAL A 155 -0.34 5.40 -1.12
N GLN A 156 0.59 4.46 -0.97
CA GLN A 156 2.01 4.66 -1.27
C GLN A 156 2.28 4.30 -2.73
N LEU A 157 2.87 5.25 -3.46
CA LEU A 157 3.14 5.19 -4.89
C LEU A 157 4.61 4.83 -5.18
N ALA A 158 5.53 5.27 -4.31
CA ALA A 158 6.95 5.02 -4.47
C ALA A 158 7.71 5.16 -3.15
N ALA A 159 8.95 4.66 -3.14
CA ALA A 159 9.95 4.90 -2.10
C ALA A 159 11.30 5.13 -2.79
N MET A 160 11.94 6.27 -2.55
CA MET A 160 13.15 6.72 -3.26
C MET A 160 14.17 7.30 -2.28
N GLY A 161 15.46 7.25 -2.65
CA GLY A 161 16.53 7.81 -1.81
C GLY A 161 16.60 9.35 -1.82
N GLU A 162 15.93 10.00 -2.77
CA GLU A 162 15.97 11.45 -2.93
C GLU A 162 14.55 12.04 -3.03
N LYS A 163 14.30 13.13 -2.30
CA LYS A 163 12.99 13.80 -2.26
C LYS A 163 12.62 14.39 -3.62
N GLN A 164 13.56 14.97 -4.37
CA GLN A 164 13.26 15.63 -5.63
C GLN A 164 12.71 14.67 -6.69
N THR A 165 13.13 13.40 -6.66
CA THR A 165 12.61 12.37 -7.55
C THR A 165 11.12 12.11 -7.32
N LEU A 166 10.61 12.34 -6.10
CA LEU A 166 9.18 12.24 -5.82
C LEU A 166 8.36 13.35 -6.49
N VAL A 167 8.91 14.57 -6.56
CA VAL A 167 8.28 15.71 -7.24
C VAL A 167 8.10 15.41 -8.73
N VAL A 168 9.19 14.99 -9.38
CA VAL A 168 9.18 14.64 -10.80
C VAL A 168 8.22 13.47 -11.07
N LEU A 169 8.25 12.44 -10.22
CA LEU A 169 7.34 11.31 -10.32
C LEU A 169 5.88 11.76 -10.21
N TRP A 170 5.56 12.63 -9.25
CA TRP A 170 4.19 13.11 -9.08
C TRP A 170 3.69 13.89 -10.30
N GLN A 171 4.50 14.80 -10.84
CA GLN A 171 4.17 15.55 -12.05
C GLN A 171 3.91 14.62 -13.24
N GLN A 172 4.73 13.57 -13.38
CA GLN A 172 4.53 12.56 -14.41
C GLN A 172 3.22 11.78 -14.22
N LEU A 173 2.91 11.35 -12.99
CA LEU A 173 1.67 10.64 -12.68
C LEU A 173 0.44 11.51 -12.95
N ALA A 174 0.46 12.77 -12.50
CA ALA A 174 -0.60 13.74 -12.72
C ALA A 174 -0.86 14.01 -14.21
N THR A 175 0.20 14.03 -15.02
CA THR A 175 0.11 14.23 -16.47
C THR A 175 -0.38 12.99 -17.21
N GLN A 176 0.08 11.80 -16.81
CA GLN A 176 -0.24 10.54 -17.49
C GLN A 176 -1.63 9.99 -17.13
N ALA A 177 -2.12 10.27 -15.92
CA ALA A 177 -3.41 9.79 -15.44
C ALA A 177 -4.15 10.86 -14.62
N PRO A 178 -4.56 11.99 -15.26
CA PRO A 178 -5.21 13.10 -14.57
C PRO A 178 -6.50 12.68 -13.87
N ALA A 179 -7.26 11.74 -14.44
CA ALA A 179 -8.47 11.20 -13.82
C ALA A 179 -8.24 10.60 -12.42
N ILE A 180 -7.05 10.06 -12.16
CA ILE A 180 -6.70 9.46 -10.87
C ILE A 180 -6.09 10.52 -9.93
N PHE A 181 -5.19 11.35 -10.45
CA PHE A 181 -4.28 12.16 -9.64
C PHE A 181 -4.60 13.66 -9.56
N SER A 182 -5.38 14.25 -10.47
CA SER A 182 -5.59 15.72 -10.50
C SER A 182 -6.30 16.27 -9.26
N ALA A 183 -7.20 15.50 -8.66
CA ALA A 183 -7.90 15.87 -7.42
C ALA A 183 -7.23 15.32 -6.16
N LYS A 184 -5.97 14.89 -6.26
CA LYS A 184 -5.23 14.25 -5.16
C LYS A 184 -4.10 15.16 -4.71
N ILE A 185 -3.76 15.06 -3.42
CA ILE A 185 -2.69 15.86 -2.81
C ILE A 185 -1.50 14.93 -2.57
N PRO A 186 -0.32 15.21 -3.16
CA PRO A 186 0.87 14.45 -2.88
C PRO A 186 1.44 14.84 -1.51
N ARG A 187 1.82 13.84 -0.74
CA ARG A 187 2.61 14.02 0.47
C ARG A 187 3.76 13.04 0.52
N TYR A 188 4.73 13.29 1.37
CA TYR A 188 5.83 12.36 1.59
C TYR A 188 6.05 12.04 3.05
N GLN A 189 6.59 10.84 3.29
CA GLN A 189 7.08 10.40 4.58
C GLN A 189 8.56 10.07 4.46
N GLN A 190 9.39 10.65 5.32
CA GLN A 190 10.80 10.27 5.44
C GLN A 190 10.94 9.17 6.50
N VAL A 191 11.65 8.10 6.16
CA VAL A 191 11.96 6.99 7.06
C VAL A 191 13.44 6.61 6.97
N MET A 192 14.02 6.09 8.04
CA MET A 192 15.38 5.57 8.04
C MET A 192 15.36 4.04 7.82
N VAL A 193 16.01 3.56 6.77
CA VAL A 193 16.15 2.13 6.48
C VAL A 193 17.63 1.80 6.41
N ASN A 194 18.13 0.97 7.33
CA ASN A 194 19.55 0.61 7.43
C ASN A 194 20.49 1.84 7.47
N GLY A 195 20.10 2.89 8.21
CA GLY A 195 20.88 4.13 8.32
C GLY A 195 20.75 5.09 7.12
N ASN A 196 20.00 4.74 6.08
CA ASN A 196 19.77 5.61 4.92
C ASN A 196 18.37 6.23 4.96
N ALA A 197 18.26 7.51 4.64
CA ALA A 197 16.97 8.17 4.48
C ALA A 197 16.28 7.70 3.19
N ILE A 198 15.02 7.29 3.32
CA ILE A 198 14.13 6.94 2.22
C ILE A 198 12.89 7.81 2.29
N PHE A 199 12.50 8.37 1.16
CA PHE A 199 11.33 9.22 0.99
C PHE A 199 10.23 8.43 0.29
N ARG A 200 9.10 8.27 0.96
CA ARG A 200 7.93 7.56 0.44
C ARG A 200 6.92 8.59 -0.08
N LEU A 201 6.52 8.46 -1.34
CA LEU A 201 5.43 9.24 -1.91
C LEU A 201 4.10 8.59 -1.55
N LYS A 202 3.23 9.35 -0.87
CA LYS A 202 1.89 8.93 -0.49
C LYS A 202 0.84 9.94 -0.98
N THR A 203 -0.38 9.46 -1.16
CA THR A 203 -1.54 10.31 -1.40
C THR A 203 -2.81 9.68 -0.83
N GLY A 204 -3.85 10.49 -0.65
CA GLY A 204 -5.14 10.07 -0.11
C GLY A 204 -5.45 10.71 1.24
N LEU A 205 -6.57 10.27 1.79
CA LEU A 205 -7.08 10.48 3.15
C LEU A 205 -8.33 9.58 3.27
N PHE A 206 -8.18 8.29 2.97
CA PHE A 206 -9.31 7.39 2.82
C PHE A 206 -9.85 6.98 4.18
N ALA A 207 -11.17 7.11 4.37
CA ALA A 207 -11.86 6.65 5.57
C ALA A 207 -11.81 5.12 5.71
N THR A 208 -11.83 4.38 4.58
CA THR A 208 -11.84 2.92 4.56
C THR A 208 -10.67 2.37 3.74
N ARG A 209 -10.20 1.18 4.12
CA ARG A 209 -9.19 0.43 3.36
C ARG A 209 -9.66 0.14 1.94
N GLU A 210 -10.94 -0.19 1.75
CA GLU A 210 -11.52 -0.48 0.43
C GLU A 210 -11.39 0.72 -0.53
N GLY A 211 -11.57 1.95 -0.04
CA GLY A 211 -11.38 3.15 -0.86
C GLY A 211 -9.93 3.31 -1.35
N ALA A 212 -8.95 3.02 -0.47
CA ALA A 212 -7.54 3.03 -0.85
C ALA A 212 -7.20 1.86 -1.81
N ASP A 213 -7.79 0.67 -1.59
CA ASP A 213 -7.62 -0.49 -2.44
C ASP A 213 -8.17 -0.25 -3.86
N GLU A 214 -9.32 0.41 -4.00
CA GLU A 214 -9.87 0.81 -5.29
C GLU A 214 -8.92 1.73 -6.06
N MET A 215 -8.37 2.76 -5.41
CA MET A 215 -7.36 3.61 -6.03
C MET A 215 -6.13 2.77 -6.46
N CYS A 216 -5.68 1.84 -5.61
CA CYS A 216 -4.59 0.94 -5.99
C CYS A 216 -4.92 0.03 -7.17
N ARG A 217 -6.16 -0.44 -7.32
CA ARG A 217 -6.60 -1.20 -8.51
C ARG A 217 -6.46 -0.36 -9.77
N GLN A 218 -6.92 0.89 -9.74
CA GLN A 218 -6.82 1.82 -10.87
C GLN A 218 -5.35 2.10 -11.25
N ILE A 219 -4.47 2.31 -10.26
CA ILE A 219 -3.04 2.54 -10.51
C ILE A 219 -2.36 1.29 -11.09
N ARG A 220 -2.67 0.10 -10.57
CA ARG A 220 -2.11 -1.16 -11.10
C ARG A 220 -2.59 -1.49 -12.50
N ALA A 221 -3.79 -1.07 -12.89
CA ALA A 221 -4.28 -1.19 -14.27
C ALA A 221 -3.42 -0.37 -15.26
N LEU A 222 -2.74 0.68 -14.77
CA LEU A 222 -1.73 1.43 -15.53
C LEU A 222 -0.32 0.82 -15.47
N GLN A 223 -0.20 -0.42 -14.98
CA GLN A 223 1.07 -1.13 -14.78
C GLN A 223 2.03 -0.38 -13.85
N ARG A 224 1.50 0.27 -12.80
CA ARG A 224 2.27 0.97 -11.76
C ARG A 224 2.12 0.26 -10.42
N VAL A 225 3.13 0.40 -9.56
CA VAL A 225 3.13 -0.17 -8.21
C VAL A 225 2.26 0.69 -7.28
N CYS A 226 1.53 0.03 -6.38
CA CYS A 226 0.68 0.68 -5.39
C CYS A 226 0.51 -0.19 -4.14
N ILE A 227 0.74 0.41 -2.98
CA ILE A 227 0.59 -0.23 -1.67
C ILE A 227 -0.40 0.59 -0.82
N VAL A 228 -1.43 -0.06 -0.31
CA VAL A 228 -2.30 0.55 0.72
C VAL A 228 -1.54 0.60 2.04
N THR A 229 -1.53 1.75 2.68
CA THR A 229 -0.79 2.02 3.91
C THR A 229 -1.65 2.79 4.90
N GLN A 230 -1.19 2.90 6.14
CA GLN A 230 -1.80 3.83 7.08
C GLN A 230 -1.42 5.27 6.69
N TYR A 231 -2.37 6.17 6.93
CA TYR A 231 -2.22 7.60 6.78
C TYR A 231 -2.44 8.22 8.15
N ASP A 232 -1.34 8.40 8.88
CA ASP A 232 -1.34 8.84 10.27
C ASP A 232 -1.15 10.36 10.41
N GLY A 233 -1.02 11.07 9.29
CA GLY A 233 -0.82 12.51 9.27
C GLY A 233 0.62 12.93 9.52
N SER A 234 1.57 12.00 9.67
CA SER A 234 3.01 12.30 9.72
C SER A 234 3.56 12.75 8.36
N GLU A 235 2.77 12.63 7.30
CA GLU A 235 3.15 13.00 5.94
C GLU A 235 3.25 14.52 5.72
N GLN A 236 4.38 14.94 5.19
CA GLN A 236 4.70 16.34 4.88
C GLN A 236 4.24 16.67 3.45
N ALA A 237 3.83 17.92 3.21
CA ALA A 237 3.44 18.36 1.87
C ALA A 237 4.63 18.17 0.90
N LEU A 238 4.38 17.55 -0.25
CA LEU A 238 5.38 17.47 -1.31
C LEU A 238 5.39 18.81 -2.06
N THR A 239 6.23 19.73 -1.59
CA THR A 239 6.48 21.02 -2.25
C THR A 239 7.68 20.93 -3.18
N ASP A 240 7.60 21.67 -4.28
CA ASP A 240 8.71 21.91 -5.22
C ASP A 240 9.83 22.76 -4.59
#